data_AF-X1G957-F1
#
_entry.id   AF-X1G957-F1
#
_cell.length_a   1.000
_cell.length_b   1.000
_cell.length_c   1.000
_cell.angle_alpha   90.00
_cell.angle_beta   90.00
_cell.angle_gamma   90.00
#
_symmetry.space_group_name_H-M   'P 1'
#
loop_
_entity.id
_entity.type
_entity.pdbx_description
1 polymer ?
#
loop_
_entity_poly.entity_id
_entity_poly.type
_entity_poly.pdbx_seq_one_letter_code
_entity_poly.pdbx_strand_id
1 'polypeptide(L)' 'MIPKRIHFVWIGPAEMPDWGRRNIEEFQRLNPEHEITLHGEEILLPQYREVYNRRTIPANKSDLLRYSALERFGGW' A
#
# COMPACT_ATOMS: atom_id res chain seq x y z
N MET A 1 -7.03 5.49 -19.26
CA MET A 1 -6.73 4.06 -19.03
C MET A 1 -6.10 3.94 -17.65
N ILE A 2 -6.47 2.94 -16.85
CA ILE A 2 -5.89 2.74 -15.51
C ILE A 2 -4.48 2.12 -15.66
N PRO A 3 -3.43 2.63 -15.00
CA PRO A 3 -2.10 2.03 -15.00
C PRO A 3 -2.09 0.56 -14.54
N LYS A 4 -1.25 -0.28 -15.16
CA LYS A 4 -1.06 -1.69 -14.77
C LYS A 4 -0.16 -1.82 -13.54
N ARG A 5 -0.60 -1.26 -12.41
CA ARG A 5 0.10 -1.34 -11.13
C ARG A 5 -0.88 -1.71 -10.03
N ILE A 6 -0.46 -2.62 -9.15
CA ILE A 6 -1.22 -3.05 -7.97
C ILE A 6 -0.41 -2.72 -6.73
N HIS A 7 -1.05 -2.01 -5.81
CA HIS A 7 -0.45 -1.45 -4.62
C HIS A 7 -0.84 -2.26 -3.39
N PHE A 8 0.17 -2.72 -2.67
CA PHE A 8 0.02 -3.23 -1.32
C PHE A 8 0.57 -2.22 -0.33
N VAL A 9 0.05 -2.24 0.89
CA VAL A 9 0.55 -1.43 2.01
C VAL A 9 0.82 -2.36 3.17
N TRP A 10 2.02 -2.26 3.75
CA TRP A 10 2.33 -2.90 5.01
C TRP A 10 3.14 -1.96 5.90
N ILE A 11 2.63 -1.70 7.09
CA ILE A 11 3.20 -0.74 8.03
C ILE A 11 3.05 -1.23 9.47
N GLY A 12 3.84 -0.63 10.35
CA GLY A 12 3.89 -0.96 11.77
C GLY A 12 5.10 -1.83 12.12
N PRO A 13 5.28 -2.11 13.42
CA PRO A 13 6.48 -2.78 13.92
C PRO A 13 6.47 -4.29 13.68
N ALA A 14 5.31 -4.87 13.37
CA ALA A 14 5.18 -6.30 13.15
C ALA A 14 5.63 -6.67 11.72
N GLU A 15 6.38 -7.77 11.62
CA GLU A 15 6.67 -8.38 10.35
C GLU A 15 5.37 -8.82 9.64
N MET A 16 5.38 -8.76 8.30
CA MET A 16 4.28 -9.30 7.52
C MET A 16 4.13 -10.80 7.77
N PRO A 17 2.93 -11.28 8.14
CA PRO A 17 2.70 -12.70 8.31
C PRO A 17 2.74 -13.43 6.96
N ASP A 18 3.01 -14.74 6.99
CA ASP A 18 3.14 -15.58 5.78
C ASP A 18 1.94 -15.52 4.84
N TRP A 19 0.73 -15.37 5.38
CA TRP A 19 -0.47 -15.26 4.55
C TRP A 19 -0.47 -13.95 3.73
N GLY A 20 0.10 -12.87 4.26
CA GLY A 20 0.21 -11.58 3.56
C GLY A 20 1.20 -11.68 2.40
N ARG A 21 2.36 -12.30 2.65
CA ARG A 21 3.36 -12.57 1.60
C ARG A 21 2.79 -13.43 0.48
N ARG A 22 2.16 -14.57 0.84
CA ARG A 22 1.51 -15.46 -0.14
C ARG A 22 0.43 -14.76 -0.94
N ASN A 23 -0.31 -13.84 -0.34
CA ASN A 23 -1.31 -13.06 -1.06
C ASN A 23 -0.67 -12.13 -2.11
N ILE A 24 0.43 -11.46 -1.77
CA ILE A 24 1.18 -10.62 -2.72
C ILE A 24 1.73 -11.46 -3.89
N GLU A 25 2.35 -12.60 -3.57
CA GLU A 25 2.88 -13.55 -4.56
C GLU A 25 1.78 -14.06 -5.50
N GLU A 26 0.60 -14.37 -4.97
CA GLU A 26 -0.53 -14.84 -5.78
C GLU A 26 -1.05 -13.73 -6.71
N PHE A 27 -1.14 -12.49 -6.25
CA PHE A 27 -1.50 -11.36 -7.11
C PHE A 27 -0.47 -11.14 -8.22
N GLN A 28 0.83 -11.29 -7.93
CA GLN A 28 1.88 -11.22 -8.94
C GLN A 28 1.73 -12.34 -9.98
N ARG A 29 1.46 -13.57 -9.53
CA ARG A 29 1.27 -14.74 -10.40
C ARG A 29 0.06 -14.60 -11.32
N LEU A 30 -1.05 -14.09 -10.79
CA LEU A 30 -2.30 -13.94 -11.53
C LEU A 30 -2.30 -12.74 -12.49
N ASN A 31 -1.45 -11.74 -12.25
CA ASN A 31 -1.39 -10.50 -13.01
C ASN A 31 0.02 -10.26 -13.57
N PRO A 32 0.54 -11.13 -14.48
CA PRO A 32 1.93 -11.09 -14.92
C PRO A 32 2.33 -9.80 -15.65
N GLU A 33 1.35 -9.05 -16.17
CA GLU A 33 1.57 -7.77 -16.84
C GLU A 33 1.49 -6.55 -15.89
N HIS A 34 1.16 -6.77 -14.62
CA HIS A 34 1.07 -5.69 -13.63
C HIS A 34 2.34 -5.62 -12.79
N GLU A 35 2.78 -4.40 -12.52
CA GLU A 35 3.80 -4.17 -11.50
C GLU A 35 3.14 -4.25 -10.12
N ILE A 36 3.68 -5.09 -9.23
CA ILE A 36 3.26 -5.17 -7.84
C ILE A 36 4.22 -4.30 -7.01
N THR A 37 3.68 -3.36 -6.23
CA THR A 37 4.48 -2.51 -5.34
C THR A 37 3.97 -2.60 -3.91
N LEU A 38 4.87 -2.93 -2.97
CA LEU A 38 4.59 -2.86 -1.53
C LEU A 38 5.09 -1.53 -0.98
N HIS A 39 4.20 -0.74 -0.39
CA HIS A 39 4.50 0.56 0.21
C HIS A 39 4.54 0.50 1.74
N GLY A 40 5.48 1.24 2.32
CA GLY A 40 5.55 1.60 3.73
C GLY A 40 5.09 3.04 3.99
N GLU A 41 5.54 3.63 5.10
CA GLU A 41 5.16 5.01 5.49
C GLU A 41 5.77 6.09 4.58
N GLU A 42 6.80 5.76 3.80
CA GLU A 42 7.50 6.68 2.91
C GLU A 42 6.62 7.25 1.79
N ILE A 43 5.53 6.55 1.44
CA ILE A 43 4.64 7.02 0.37
C ILE A 43 3.74 8.18 0.83
N LEU A 44 3.56 8.35 2.15
CA LEU A 44 2.62 9.29 2.75
C LEU A 44 2.79 10.71 2.21
N LEU A 45 1.71 11.24 1.62
CA LEU A 45 1.69 12.61 1.15
C LEU A 45 1.69 13.61 2.32
N PRO A 46 2.37 14.77 2.19
CA PRO A 46 2.51 15.75 3.27
C PRO A 46 1.16 16.20 3.86
N GLN A 47 0.13 16.39 3.04
CA GLN A 47 -1.21 16.83 3.48
C GLN A 47 -1.90 15.84 4.42
N TYR A 48 -1.54 14.55 4.38
CA TYR A 48 -2.14 13.54 5.25
C TYR A 48 -1.35 13.34 6.55
N ARG A 49 -0.17 13.95 6.71
CA ARG A 49 0.75 13.68 7.82
C ARG A 49 0.14 13.98 9.19
N GLU A 50 -0.60 15.07 9.32
CA GLU A 50 -1.25 15.42 10.58
C GLU A 50 -2.31 14.38 10.98
N VAL A 51 -3.18 14.00 10.04
CA VAL A 51 -4.22 13.00 10.28
C VAL A 51 -3.59 11.64 10.58
N TYR A 52 -2.54 11.26 9.85
CA TYR A 52 -1.79 10.02 10.03
C TYR A 52 -1.23 9.88 11.46
N ASN A 53 -0.58 10.94 11.94
CA ASN A 53 0.04 10.96 13.27
C ASN A 53 -0.98 10.85 14.42
N ARG A 54 -2.22 11.26 14.20
CA ARG A 54 -3.32 11.14 15.18
C ARG A 54 -3.94 9.73 15.22
N ARG A 55 -3.60 8.84 14.29
CA ARG A 55 -4.11 7.46 14.27
C ARG A 55 -3.12 6.53 14.97
N THR A 56 -3.65 5.57 15.72
CA THR A 56 -2.87 4.52 16.39
C THR A 56 -3.04 3.15 15.73
N ILE A 57 -4.16 2.92 15.04
CA ILE A 57 -4.48 1.66 14.37
C ILE A 57 -3.83 1.63 12.97
N PRO A 58 -2.98 0.63 12.65
CA PRO A 58 -2.32 0.53 11.34
C PRO A 58 -3.28 0.49 10.15
N ALA A 59 -4.44 -0.16 10.28
CA ALA A 59 -5.45 -0.19 9.22
C ALA A 59 -5.96 1.22 8.85
N ASN A 60 -6.18 2.09 9.84
CA ASN A 60 -6.63 3.46 9.58
C ASN A 60 -5.51 4.31 8.96
N LYS A 61 -4.25 3.97 9.25
CA LYS A 61 -3.07 4.61 8.65
C LYS A 61 -2.90 4.19 7.19
N SER A 62 -3.13 2.91 6.87
CA SER A 62 -3.02 2.41 5.49
C SER A 62 -4.06 3.02 4.55
N ASP A 63 -5.21 3.46 5.06
CA ASP A 63 -6.20 4.23 4.29
C ASP A 63 -5.64 5.55 3.73
N LEU A 64 -4.73 6.20 4.45
CA LEU A 64 -4.09 7.43 3.95
C LEU A 64 -2.95 7.13 2.97
N LEU A 65 -2.27 6.00 3.16
CA LEU A 65 -1.19 5.55 2.29
C LEU A 65 -1.73 5.09 0.94
N ARG A 66 -2.89 4.42 0.88
CA ARG A 66 -3.50 4.05 -0.41
C ARG A 66 -3.88 5.28 -1.24
N TYR A 67 -4.41 6.34 -0.63
CA TYR A 67 -4.68 7.59 -1.35
C TYR A 67 -3.39 8.22 -1.84
N SER A 68 -2.33 8.17 -1.02
CA SER A 68 -1.02 8.67 -1.41
C SER A 68 -0.42 7.90 -2.59
N ALA A 69 -0.58 6.58 -2.63
CA ALA A 69 -0.13 5.75 -3.75
C ALA A 69 -0.92 6.05 -5.03
N LEU A 70 -2.26 6.09 -4.94
CA LEU A 70 -3.13 6.35 -6.09
C LEU A 70 -2.94 7.76 -6.66
N GLU A 71 -2.75 8.78 -5.82
CA GLU A 71 -2.51 10.16 -6.27
C GLU A 71 -1.17 10.27 -7.02
N ARG A 72 -0.12 9.58 -6.55
CA ARG A 72 1.21 9.63 -7.18
C ARG A 72 1.32 8.76 -8.44
N PHE A 73 0.60 7.64 -8.49
CA PHE A 73 0.87 6.59 -9.47
C PHE A 73 -0.35 6.11 -10.26
N GLY A 74 -1.57 6.44 -9.84
CA GLY A 74 -2.78 5.77 -10.32
C GLY A 74 -2.80 4.29 -9.96
N GLY A 75 -3.44 3.46 -10.77
CA GLY A 75 -3.43 2.00 -10.61
C GLY A 75 -4.53 1.48 -9.69
N TRP A 76 -4.24 0.37 -9.01
CA TRP A 76 -5.13 -0.36 -8.11
C TRP A 76 -4.52 -0.49 -6.72
#